data_AF-A0A959Z3V5-F1
#
_entry.id   AF-A0A959Z3V5-F1
#
_cell.length_a   1.000
_cell.length_b   1.000
_cell.length_c   1.000
_cell.angle_alpha   90.00
_cell.angle_beta   90.00
_cell.angle_gamma   90.00
#
_symmetry.space_group_name_H-M   'P 1'
#
loop_
_entity.id
_entity.type
_entity.pdbx_description
1 polymer ?
#
loop_
_entity_poly.entity_id
_entity_poly.type
_entity_poly.pdbx_seq_one_letter_code
_entity_poly.pdbx_strand_id
1 'polypeptide(L)'
;MAEQKYRFNPETLTYERVRLSPGQKVKRAVLVLMPGLLVGGVLAFLFYHLVDSPKEAQLKRENQQLLVQYELLNKQMAEVEDVLGDVRRRDDNIYRVIFEADPLPESMRQAGFGGANRYRGLEGYANADVVIGTRKRLDRIAKQIYVQSVSLDEVADLALRKQDMLASIPAIQPVANEDLTRIASGYGMRMHPIHKINKFHAGMDFT
;
A
#
# COMPACT_ATOMS: atom_id res chain seq x y z
N MET A 1 -12.59 -70.33 -36.94
CA MET A 1 -11.72 -70.65 -38.10
C MET A 1 -11.78 -69.45 -39.04
N ALA A 2 -10.64 -68.92 -39.50
CA ALA A 2 -10.63 -67.71 -40.33
C ALA A 2 -11.19 -68.01 -41.73
N GLU A 3 -12.19 -67.25 -42.18
CA GLU A 3 -12.75 -67.37 -43.54
C GLU A 3 -11.67 -67.08 -44.58
N GLN A 4 -11.35 -68.09 -45.40
CA GLN A 4 -10.34 -67.98 -46.43
C GLN A 4 -11.00 -67.48 -47.71
N LYS A 5 -10.60 -66.30 -48.21
CA LYS A 5 -11.09 -65.77 -49.48
C LYS A 5 -10.39 -66.47 -50.64
N TYR A 6 -11.19 -67.08 -51.52
CA TYR A 6 -10.73 -67.70 -52.76
C TYR A 6 -11.09 -66.79 -53.95
N ARG A 7 -10.21 -66.70 -54.94
CA ARG A 7 -10.46 -66.01 -56.21
C ARG A 7 -10.34 -67.02 -57.35
N PHE A 8 -11.31 -67.02 -58.26
CA PHE A 8 -11.27 -67.87 -59.45
C PHE A 8 -10.19 -67.35 -60.40
N ASN A 9 -9.28 -68.24 -60.81
CA ASN A 9 -8.27 -67.94 -61.81
C ASN A 9 -8.78 -68.42 -63.19
N PRO A 10 -9.12 -67.51 -64.12
CA PRO A 10 -9.70 -67.88 -65.41
C PRO A 10 -8.75 -68.65 -66.34
N GLU A 11 -7.43 -68.63 -66.07
CA GLU A 11 -6.44 -69.36 -66.87
C GLU A 11 -6.27 -70.81 -66.41
N THR A 12 -6.40 -71.08 -65.11
CA THR A 12 -6.24 -72.43 -64.54
C THR A 12 -7.57 -73.08 -64.16
N LEU A 13 -8.69 -72.37 -64.35
CA LEU A 13 -10.08 -72.78 -64.01
C LEU A 13 -10.24 -73.29 -62.56
N THR A 14 -9.36 -72.89 -61.64
CA THR A 14 -9.39 -73.32 -60.24
C THR A 14 -9.52 -72.15 -59.28
N TYR A 15 -10.07 -72.43 -58.10
CA TYR A 15 -10.20 -71.46 -57.01
C TYR A 15 -8.91 -71.42 -56.20
N GLU A 16 -8.13 -70.35 -56.35
CA GLU A 16 -6.89 -70.16 -55.62
C GLU A 16 -7.11 -69.35 -54.33
N ARG A 17 -6.41 -69.72 -53.25
CA ARG A 17 -6.44 -68.97 -51.98
C ARG A 17 -5.74 -67.63 -52.17
N VAL A 18 -6.42 -66.55 -51.83
CA VAL A 18 -5.83 -65.20 -51.85
C VAL A 18 -4.83 -65.08 -50.69
N ARG A 19 -3.55 -65.34 -50.96
CA ARG A 19 -2.45 -65.08 -50.03
C ARG A 19 -2.07 -63.60 -50.11
N LEU A 20 -2.42 -62.84 -49.07
CA LEU A 20 -2.01 -61.42 -48.97
C LEU A 20 -0.50 -61.33 -48.74
N SER A 21 0.19 -60.51 -49.54
CA SER A 21 1.61 -60.18 -49.32
C SER A 21 1.79 -59.41 -47.99
N PRO A 22 2.96 -59.49 -47.33
CA PRO A 22 3.24 -58.74 -46.09
C PRO A 22 2.94 -57.24 -46.22
N GLY A 23 3.30 -56.62 -47.35
CA GLY A 23 3.03 -55.21 -47.62
C GLY A 23 1.54 -54.89 -47.81
N GLN A 24 0.76 -55.81 -48.38
CA GLN A 24 -0.69 -55.65 -48.53
C GLN A 24 -1.42 -55.75 -47.18
N LYS A 25 -0.91 -56.58 -46.26
CA LYS A 25 -1.42 -56.66 -44.88
C LYS A 25 -1.16 -55.35 -44.12
N VAL A 26 0.05 -54.80 -44.25
CA VAL A 26 0.42 -53.49 -43.66
C VAL A 26 -0.45 -52.38 -44.23
N LYS A 27 -0.60 -52.29 -45.55
CA LYS A 27 -1.43 -51.24 -46.19
C LYS A 27 -2.88 -51.28 -45.70
N ARG A 28 -3.48 -52.47 -45.56
CA ARG A 28 -4.84 -52.62 -45.02
C ARG A 28 -4.92 -52.20 -43.55
N ALA A 29 -3.94 -52.59 -42.72
CA ALA A 29 -3.89 -52.19 -41.32
C ALA A 29 -3.82 -50.67 -41.16
N VAL A 30 -2.95 -50.01 -41.94
CA VAL A 30 -2.84 -48.54 -41.96
C VAL A 30 -4.16 -47.90 -42.40
N LEU A 31 -4.76 -48.37 -43.50
CA LEU A 31 -6.03 -47.81 -44.00
C LEU A 31 -7.18 -47.89 -42.97
N VAL A 32 -7.19 -48.92 -42.14
CA VAL A 32 -8.20 -49.09 -41.08
C VAL A 32 -7.89 -48.23 -39.85
N LEU A 33 -6.60 -48.01 -39.53
CA LEU A 33 -6.19 -47.24 -38.35
C LEU A 33 -6.19 -45.72 -38.59
N MET A 34 -5.93 -45.25 -39.82
CA MET A 34 -5.79 -43.83 -40.15
C MET A 34 -7.00 -42.95 -39.78
N PRO A 35 -8.27 -43.34 -40.03
CA PRO A 35 -9.42 -42.52 -39.65
C PRO A 35 -9.54 -42.33 -38.14
N GLY A 36 -9.28 -43.39 -37.35
CA GLY A 36 -9.29 -43.32 -35.89
C GLY A 36 -8.20 -42.41 -35.33
N LEU A 37 -7.02 -42.43 -35.96
CA LEU A 37 -5.89 -41.58 -35.59
C LEU A 37 -6.16 -40.11 -35.92
N LEU A 38 -6.79 -39.83 -37.08
CA LEU A 38 -7.24 -38.49 -37.46
C LEU A 38 -8.29 -37.94 -36.48
N VAL A 39 -9.34 -38.71 -36.21
CA VAL A 39 -10.41 -38.30 -35.28
C VAL A 39 -9.85 -38.13 -33.87
N GLY A 40 -9.01 -39.05 -33.40
CA GLY A 40 -8.35 -38.95 -32.10
C GLY A 40 -7.43 -37.72 -32.01
N GLY A 41 -6.70 -37.42 -33.08
CA GLY A 41 -5.86 -36.22 -33.16
C GLY A 41 -6.67 -34.92 -33.10
N VAL A 42 -7.79 -34.85 -33.82
CA VAL A 42 -8.69 -33.68 -33.78
C VAL A 42 -9.32 -33.51 -32.40
N LEU A 43 -9.78 -34.59 -31.78
CA LEU A 43 -10.35 -34.55 -30.43
C LEU A 43 -9.31 -34.14 -29.38
N ALA A 44 -8.08 -34.66 -29.47
CA ALA A 44 -6.99 -34.26 -28.59
C ALA A 44 -6.65 -32.78 -28.76
N PHE A 45 -6.57 -32.29 -30.00
CA PHE A 45 -6.33 -30.87 -30.28
C PHE A 45 -7.42 -29.97 -29.69
N LEU A 46 -8.69 -30.33 -29.88
CA LEU A 46 -9.82 -29.61 -29.28
C LEU A 46 -9.76 -29.63 -27.75
N PHE A 47 -9.43 -30.78 -27.16
CA PHE A 47 -9.32 -30.92 -25.70
C PHE A 47 -8.24 -29.99 -25.13
N TYR A 48 -7.05 -29.93 -25.74
CA TYR A 48 -5.96 -29.04 -25.29
C TYR A 48 -6.29 -27.54 -25.40
N HIS A 49 -7.19 -27.15 -26.32
CA HIS A 49 -7.57 -25.75 -26.50
C HIS A 49 -8.80 -25.33 -25.69
N LEU A 50 -9.67 -26.27 -25.33
CA LEU A 50 -10.92 -25.99 -24.62
C LEU A 50 -10.82 -26.26 -23.12
N VAL A 51 -9.92 -27.15 -22.70
CA VAL A 51 -9.79 -27.58 -21.30
C VAL A 51 -8.45 -27.14 -20.76
N ASP A 52 -8.49 -26.20 -19.82
CA ASP A 52 -7.32 -25.79 -19.06
C ASP A 52 -6.69 -26.99 -18.36
N SER A 53 -5.36 -27.07 -18.41
CA SER A 53 -4.65 -28.07 -17.61
C SER A 53 -4.90 -27.80 -16.11
N PRO A 54 -4.91 -28.83 -15.24
CA PRO A 54 -5.08 -28.63 -13.80
C PRO A 54 -4.10 -27.60 -13.20
N LYS A 55 -2.88 -27.55 -13.75
CA LYS A 55 -1.85 -26.58 -13.37
C LYS A 55 -2.22 -25.16 -13.78
N GLU A 56 -2.74 -24.97 -14.99
CA GLU A 56 -3.17 -23.65 -15.46
C GLU A 56 -4.36 -23.13 -14.67
N ALA A 57 -5.36 -23.98 -14.39
CA ALA A 57 -6.49 -23.62 -13.54
C ALA A 57 -6.04 -23.22 -12.12
N GLN A 58 -5.06 -23.94 -11.56
CA GLN A 58 -4.46 -23.58 -10.27
C GLN A 58 -3.76 -22.21 -10.32
N LEU A 59 -2.93 -21.96 -11.33
CA LEU A 59 -2.22 -20.67 -11.49
C LEU A 59 -3.20 -19.50 -11.70
N LYS A 60 -4.30 -19.71 -12.44
CA LYS A 60 -5.36 -18.69 -12.60
C LYS A 60 -6.00 -18.37 -11.24
N ARG A 61 -6.30 -19.39 -10.43
CA ARG A 61 -6.86 -19.23 -9.08
C ARG A 61 -5.88 -18.51 -8.14
N GLU A 62 -4.60 -18.88 -8.16
CA GLU A 62 -3.56 -18.22 -7.36
C GLU A 62 -3.40 -16.75 -7.75
N ASN A 63 -3.40 -16.42 -9.05
CA ASN A 63 -3.37 -15.04 -9.52
C ASN A 63 -4.59 -14.23 -9.07
N GLN A 64 -5.80 -14.81 -9.14
CA GLN A 64 -7.01 -14.16 -8.63
C GLN A 64 -6.93 -13.92 -7.12
N GLN A 65 -6.43 -14.89 -6.37
CA GLN A 65 -6.23 -14.75 -4.93
C GLN A 65 -5.22 -13.64 -4.61
N LEU A 66 -4.13 -13.53 -5.37
CA LEU A 66 -3.16 -12.45 -5.21
C LEU A 66 -3.80 -11.08 -5.49
N LEU A 67 -4.60 -10.95 -6.54
CA LEU A 67 -5.30 -9.70 -6.85
C LEU A 67 -6.22 -9.24 -5.71
N VAL A 68 -6.97 -10.18 -5.11
CA VAL A 68 -7.81 -9.89 -3.93
C VAL A 68 -6.96 -9.46 -2.73
N GLN A 69 -5.78 -10.07 -2.52
CA GLN A 69 -4.86 -9.64 -1.46
C GLN A 69 -4.34 -8.21 -1.70
N TYR A 70 -4.02 -7.84 -2.95
CA TYR A 70 -3.65 -6.46 -3.29
C TYR A 70 -4.78 -5.47 -3.02
N GLU A 71 -6.03 -5.84 -3.29
CA GLU A 71 -7.20 -5.01 -2.98
C GLU A 71 -7.35 -4.81 -1.47
N LEU A 72 -7.24 -5.88 -0.68
CA LEU A 72 -7.29 -5.80 0.78
C LEU A 72 -6.15 -4.93 1.34
N LEU A 73 -4.93 -5.09 0.81
CA LEU A 73 -3.79 -4.27 1.20
C LEU A 73 -4.00 -2.79 0.86
N ASN A 74 -4.59 -2.49 -0.30
CA ASN A 74 -4.95 -1.12 -0.66
C ASN A 74 -6.02 -0.53 0.27
N LYS A 75 -6.95 -1.35 0.77
CA LYS A 75 -7.92 -0.92 1.78
C LYS A 75 -7.24 -0.62 3.12
N GLN A 76 -6.37 -1.50 3.58
CA GLN A 76 -5.59 -1.26 4.81
C GLN A 76 -4.70 -0.02 4.71
N MET A 77 -4.08 0.23 3.54
CA MET A 77 -3.34 1.46 3.31
C MET A 77 -4.22 2.71 3.38
N ALA A 78 -5.49 2.63 2.96
CA ALA A 78 -6.43 3.74 3.12
C ALA A 78 -6.71 4.03 4.59
N GLU A 79 -6.93 2.99 5.40
CA GLU A 79 -7.13 3.13 6.84
C GLU A 79 -5.90 3.75 7.53
N VAL A 80 -4.68 3.37 7.11
CA VAL A 80 -3.44 3.96 7.61
C VAL A 80 -3.31 5.44 7.19
N GLU A 81 -3.69 5.79 5.96
CA GLU A 81 -3.72 7.18 5.50
C GLU A 81 -4.68 8.04 6.34
N ASP A 82 -5.86 7.50 6.68
CA ASP A 82 -6.83 8.18 7.54
C ASP A 82 -6.26 8.42 8.95
N VAL A 83 -5.66 7.39 9.57
CA VAL A 83 -5.00 7.52 10.88
C VAL A 83 -3.85 8.51 10.83
N LEU A 84 -3.04 8.49 9.77
CA LEU A 84 -1.95 9.46 9.60
C LEU A 84 -2.50 10.88 9.44
N GLY A 85 -3.63 11.04 8.74
CA GLY A 85 -4.37 12.29 8.67
C GLY A 85 -4.81 12.78 10.04
N ASP A 86 -5.31 11.90 10.90
CA ASP A 86 -5.70 12.23 12.27
C ASP A 86 -4.53 12.66 13.13
N VAL A 87 -3.39 11.95 13.04
CA VAL A 87 -2.16 12.32 13.73
C VAL A 87 -1.69 13.71 13.29
N ARG A 88 -1.68 13.98 11.98
CA ARG A 88 -1.36 15.30 11.41
C ARG A 88 -2.27 16.39 11.95
N ARG A 89 -3.58 16.16 11.99
CA ARG A 89 -4.55 17.12 12.53
C ARG A 89 -4.30 17.44 14.00
N ARG A 90 -3.90 16.45 14.81
CA ARG A 90 -3.57 16.66 16.23
C ARG A 90 -2.26 17.43 16.39
N ASP A 91 -1.26 17.10 15.58
CA ASP A 91 0.01 17.83 15.56
C ASP A 91 -0.20 19.32 15.27
N ASP A 92 -0.90 19.62 14.16
CA ASP A 92 -1.14 21.00 13.72
C ASP A 92 -2.02 21.81 14.68
N ASN A 93 -3.14 21.24 15.14
CA ASN A 93 -4.18 22.00 15.83
C ASN A 93 -4.11 21.91 17.36
N ILE A 94 -3.36 20.96 17.91
CA ILE A 94 -3.23 20.79 19.35
C ILE A 94 -1.80 21.07 19.76
N TYR A 95 -0.85 20.25 19.34
CA TYR A 95 0.51 20.34 19.89
C TYR A 95 1.21 21.62 19.47
N ARG A 96 1.21 21.95 18.18
CA ARG A 96 1.85 23.17 17.69
C ARG A 96 1.17 24.45 18.18
N VAL A 97 -0.15 24.43 18.35
CA VAL A 97 -0.89 25.54 18.96
C VAL A 97 -0.49 25.75 20.43
N ILE A 98 -0.37 24.68 21.22
CA ILE A 98 0.05 24.76 22.63
C ILE A 98 1.45 25.37 22.77
N PHE A 99 2.35 25.02 21.86
CA PHE A 99 3.73 25.51 21.87
C PHE A 99 3.96 26.76 21.01
N GLU A 100 2.88 27.38 20.50
CA GLU A 100 2.92 28.60 19.67
C GLU A 100 3.85 28.48 18.45
N ALA A 101 3.86 27.30 17.82
CA ALA A 101 4.69 26.99 16.66
C ALA A 101 3.85 26.90 15.37
N ASP A 102 4.46 27.24 14.24
CA ASP A 102 3.80 27.14 12.94
C ASP A 102 3.65 25.68 12.48
N PRO A 103 2.54 25.33 11.80
CA PRO A 103 2.34 24.00 11.23
C PRO A 103 3.27 23.77 10.03
N LEU A 104 3.62 22.51 9.77
CA LEU A 104 4.46 22.16 8.62
C LEU A 104 3.75 22.49 7.29
N PRO A 105 4.42 23.16 6.34
CA PRO A 105 3.95 23.32 4.97
C PRO A 105 3.60 21.99 4.29
N GLU A 106 2.51 21.98 3.54
CA GLU A 106 2.02 20.78 2.85
C GLU A 106 3.04 20.19 1.85
N SER A 107 3.85 21.06 1.23
CA SER A 107 4.92 20.66 0.31
C SER A 107 5.98 19.79 0.98
N MET A 108 6.33 20.08 2.24
CA MET A 108 7.27 19.26 3.01
C MET A 108 6.64 17.92 3.40
N ARG A 109 5.36 17.92 3.78
CA ARG A 109 4.63 16.67 4.13
C ARG A 109 4.46 15.73 2.96
N GLN A 110 4.26 16.27 1.75
CA GLN A 110 4.14 15.47 0.55
C GLN A 110 5.49 14.99 0.00
N ALA A 111 6.61 15.37 0.63
CA ALA A 111 7.98 14.89 0.41
C ALA A 111 8.20 14.42 -1.03
N GLY A 112 8.24 15.38 -1.95
CA GLY A 112 8.14 15.18 -3.40
C GLY A 112 8.78 13.89 -3.91
N PHE A 113 8.01 13.12 -4.69
CA PHE A 113 8.51 11.96 -5.44
C PHE A 113 9.07 12.42 -6.78
N GLY A 114 10.26 13.03 -6.77
CA GLY A 114 10.94 13.50 -7.98
C GLY A 114 12.08 12.60 -8.46
N GLY A 115 12.39 12.68 -9.76
CA GLY A 115 13.75 12.47 -10.30
C GLY A 115 14.02 11.17 -11.05
N ALA A 116 13.33 10.06 -10.74
CA ALA A 116 13.55 8.81 -11.47
C ALA A 116 12.33 7.89 -11.37
N ASN A 117 11.99 7.22 -12.48
CA ASN A 117 11.05 6.11 -12.44
C ASN A 117 11.69 4.91 -11.74
N ARG A 118 11.38 4.77 -10.44
CA ARG A 118 11.84 3.69 -9.55
C ARG A 118 11.16 2.35 -9.84
N TYR A 119 10.11 2.34 -10.66
CA TYR A 119 9.24 1.20 -10.90
C TYR A 119 9.44 0.57 -12.29
N ARG A 120 10.44 1.02 -13.07
CA ARG A 120 10.74 0.50 -14.41
C ARG A 120 10.85 -1.03 -14.48
N GLY A 121 11.43 -1.66 -13.46
CA GLY A 121 11.56 -3.13 -13.40
C GLY A 121 10.26 -3.89 -13.19
N LEU A 122 9.15 -3.19 -12.90
CA LEU A 122 7.82 -3.76 -12.72
C LEU A 122 6.93 -3.52 -13.95
N GLU A 123 7.41 -2.80 -14.96
CA GLU A 123 6.67 -2.53 -16.19
C GLU A 123 6.71 -3.75 -17.13
N GLY A 124 5.65 -3.94 -17.91
CA GLY A 124 5.56 -5.02 -18.91
C GLY A 124 4.92 -6.33 -18.43
N TYR A 125 4.52 -6.43 -17.16
CA TYR A 125 3.71 -7.55 -16.66
C TYR A 125 2.21 -7.28 -16.82
N ALA A 126 1.40 -8.34 -16.97
CA ALA A 126 -0.05 -8.23 -17.15
C ALA A 126 -0.77 -7.49 -16.01
N ASN A 127 -0.26 -7.57 -14.78
CA ASN A 127 -0.79 -6.89 -13.60
C ASN A 127 0.16 -5.79 -13.06
N ALA A 128 1.03 -5.24 -13.92
CA ALA A 128 2.02 -4.24 -13.54
C ALA A 128 1.38 -3.02 -12.84
N ASP A 129 0.24 -2.56 -13.34
CA ASP A 129 -0.42 -1.35 -12.81
C ASP A 129 -0.83 -1.49 -11.35
N VAL A 130 -1.37 -2.65 -10.97
CA VAL A 130 -1.78 -2.92 -9.57
C VAL A 130 -0.55 -2.92 -8.66
N VAL A 131 0.51 -3.64 -9.06
CA VAL A 131 1.73 -3.74 -8.27
C VAL A 131 2.44 -2.39 -8.14
N ILE A 132 2.57 -1.66 -9.25
CA ILE A 132 3.19 -0.34 -9.28
C ILE A 132 2.35 0.67 -8.48
N GLY A 133 1.02 0.65 -8.63
CA GLY A 133 0.11 1.52 -7.88
C GLY A 133 0.20 1.31 -6.38
N THR A 134 0.12 0.06 -5.93
CA THR A 134 0.27 -0.32 -4.52
C THR A 134 1.64 0.09 -3.99
N ARG A 135 2.73 -0.15 -4.74
CA ARG A 135 4.08 0.22 -4.31
C ARG A 135 4.27 1.74 -4.22
N LYS A 136 3.74 2.50 -5.18
CA LYS A 136 3.74 3.97 -5.15
C LYS A 136 3.01 4.52 -3.93
N ARG A 137 1.86 3.95 -3.60
CA ARG A 137 1.07 4.36 -2.44
C ARG A 137 1.80 4.05 -1.13
N LEU A 138 2.34 2.84 -1.01
CA LEU A 138 3.13 2.43 0.15
C LEU A 138 4.34 3.36 0.38
N ASP A 139 5.10 3.64 -0.69
CA ASP A 139 6.26 4.53 -0.58
C ASP A 139 5.84 5.93 -0.10
N ARG A 140 4.70 6.44 -0.59
CA ARG A 140 4.15 7.75 -0.18
C ARG A 140 3.81 7.77 1.30
N ILE A 141 3.07 6.77 1.78
CA ILE A 141 2.71 6.64 3.19
C ILE A 141 3.97 6.57 4.05
N ALA A 142 4.95 5.74 3.66
CA ALA A 142 6.21 5.59 4.40
C ALA A 142 6.96 6.92 4.56
N LYS A 143 7.03 7.74 3.50
CA LYS A 143 7.64 9.07 3.59
C LYS A 143 6.83 10.02 4.46
N GLN A 144 5.51 10.04 4.34
CA GLN A 144 4.65 10.90 5.15
C GLN A 144 4.77 10.55 6.64
N ILE A 145 4.86 9.27 6.99
CA ILE A 145 5.14 8.80 8.35
C ILE A 145 6.50 9.30 8.82
N TYR A 146 7.55 9.20 8.00
CA TYR A 146 8.88 9.70 8.36
C TYR A 146 8.86 11.21 8.65
N VAL A 147 8.24 12.01 7.79
CA VAL A 147 8.10 13.46 8.02
C VAL A 147 7.29 13.75 9.28
N GLN A 148 6.21 13.01 9.52
CA GLN A 148 5.40 13.15 10.73
C GLN A 148 6.19 12.81 12.00
N SER A 149 7.04 11.77 11.96
CA SER A 149 7.92 11.41 13.07
C SER A 149 8.85 12.55 13.42
N VAL A 150 9.52 13.13 12.41
CA VAL A 150 10.45 14.25 12.60
C VAL A 150 9.71 15.49 13.14
N SER A 151 8.49 15.74 12.69
CA SER A 151 7.65 16.82 13.23
C SER A 151 7.34 16.64 14.72
N LEU A 152 7.02 15.40 15.13
CA LEU A 152 6.72 15.10 16.53
C LEU A 152 7.96 15.18 17.42
N ASP A 153 9.14 14.83 16.91
CA ASP A 153 10.41 15.03 17.61
C ASP A 153 10.67 16.53 17.85
N GLU A 154 10.41 17.39 16.86
CA GLU A 154 10.52 18.85 17.01
C GLU A 154 9.55 19.39 18.08
N VAL A 155 8.31 18.88 18.11
CA VAL A 155 7.31 19.24 19.12
C VAL A 155 7.77 18.82 20.53
N ALA A 156 8.40 17.66 20.66
CA ALA A 156 8.98 17.23 21.94
C ALA A 156 10.08 18.18 22.42
N ASP A 157 10.96 18.62 21.52
CA ASP A 157 12.00 19.60 21.83
C ASP A 157 11.43 20.98 22.17
N LEU A 158 10.33 21.39 21.54
CA LEU A 158 9.60 22.61 21.91
C LEU A 158 9.01 22.51 23.32
N ALA A 159 8.48 21.34 23.69
CA ALA A 159 7.95 21.10 25.02
C ALA A 159 9.01 21.25 26.11
N LEU A 160 10.20 20.67 25.90
CA LEU A 160 11.33 20.80 26.82
C LEU A 160 11.78 22.25 26.97
N ARG A 161 11.92 22.98 25.86
CA ARG A 161 12.28 24.41 25.89
C ARG A 161 11.23 25.27 26.61
N LYS A 162 9.94 24.98 26.42
CA LYS A 162 8.86 25.69 27.12
C LYS A 162 8.91 25.40 28.62
N GLN A 163 9.24 24.17 29.03
CA GLN A 163 9.43 23.81 30.44
C GLN A 163 10.56 24.64 31.09
N ASP A 164 11.72 24.73 30.44
CA ASP A 164 12.86 25.51 30.96
C ASP A 164 12.53 27.01 31.05
N MET A 165 11.84 27.54 30.04
CA MET A 165 11.34 28.92 30.06
C MET A 165 10.40 29.14 31.24
N LEU A 166 9.40 28.27 31.44
CA LEU A 166 8.43 28.38 32.53
C LEU A 166 9.10 28.30 33.91
N ALA A 167 10.11 27.43 34.07
CA ALA A 167 10.90 27.34 35.30
C ALA A 167 11.72 28.63 35.57
N SER A 168 12.04 29.39 34.53
CA SER A 168 12.77 30.66 34.61
C SER A 168 11.85 31.87 34.87
N ILE A 169 10.53 31.70 34.80
CA ILE A 169 9.58 32.75 35.15
C ILE A 169 9.41 32.74 36.68
N PRO A 170 9.77 33.83 37.39
CA PRO A 170 9.60 33.88 38.83
C PRO A 170 8.10 33.90 39.16
N ALA A 171 7.57 32.76 39.60
CA ALA A 171 6.20 32.60 40.05
C ALA A 171 6.04 32.82 41.57
N ILE A 172 7.12 33.20 42.26
CA ILE A 172 7.11 33.46 43.70
C ILE A 172 6.58 34.87 43.94
N GLN A 173 5.53 34.97 44.74
CA GLN A 173 5.01 36.26 45.20
C GLN A 173 6.12 37.01 45.94
N PRO A 174 6.36 38.31 45.65
CA PRO A 174 7.50 39.04 46.21
C PRO A 174 7.48 39.21 47.73
N VAL A 175 6.37 38.85 48.39
CA VAL A 175 6.17 38.91 49.84
C VAL A 175 5.52 37.61 50.30
N ALA A 176 5.93 37.08 51.45
CA ALA A 176 5.30 35.89 52.05
C ALA A 176 3.85 36.19 52.45
N ASN A 177 2.95 35.22 52.33
CA ASN A 177 1.54 35.41 52.68
C ASN A 177 1.30 35.78 54.16
N GLU A 178 2.18 35.35 55.06
CA GLU A 178 2.12 35.70 56.49
C GLU A 178 2.41 37.18 56.74
N ASP A 179 3.29 37.77 55.93
CA ASP A 179 3.66 39.19 55.98
C ASP A 179 2.74 40.06 55.11
N LEU A 180 1.78 39.46 54.39
CA LEU A 180 0.85 40.18 53.52
C LEU A 180 -0.35 40.69 54.33
N THR A 181 -0.18 41.83 55.00
CA THR A 181 -1.23 42.44 55.84
C THR A 181 -2.20 43.33 55.05
N ARG A 182 -1.71 44.06 54.02
CA ARG A 182 -2.51 44.93 53.15
C ARG A 182 -1.83 45.24 51.83
N ILE A 183 -2.63 45.56 50.82
CA ILE A 183 -2.13 46.31 49.65
C ILE A 183 -1.89 47.75 50.13
N ALA A 184 -0.62 48.11 50.34
CA ALA A 184 -0.23 49.42 50.86
C ALA A 184 -0.49 50.53 49.85
N SER A 185 -0.34 50.24 48.57
CA SER A 185 -0.74 51.15 47.50
C SER A 185 -1.19 50.44 46.23
N GLY A 186 -2.33 50.89 45.70
CA GLY A 186 -2.89 50.41 44.43
C GLY A 186 -2.19 50.97 43.19
N TYR A 187 -2.38 50.23 42.09
CA TYR A 187 -1.99 50.60 40.73
C TYR A 187 -2.91 51.69 40.16
N GLY A 188 -2.36 52.64 39.39
CA GLY A 188 -3.14 53.65 38.67
C GLY A 188 -2.83 55.10 39.05
N MET A 189 -3.76 56.01 38.70
CA MET A 189 -3.63 57.43 39.01
C MET A 189 -3.87 57.70 40.49
N ARG A 190 -2.86 58.25 41.17
CA ARG A 190 -2.96 58.64 42.58
C ARG A 190 -2.07 59.83 42.91
N MET A 191 -2.33 60.46 44.05
CA MET A 191 -1.48 61.53 44.56
C MET A 191 -0.12 60.97 44.97
N HIS A 192 0.95 61.44 44.31
CA HIS A 192 2.31 61.01 44.57
C HIS A 192 2.73 61.45 46.00
N PRO A 193 3.21 60.54 46.87
CA PRO A 193 3.42 60.84 48.29
C PRO A 193 4.48 61.92 48.53
N ILE A 194 5.50 62.00 47.67
CA ILE A 194 6.59 63.00 47.74
C ILE A 194 6.19 64.29 47.02
N HIS A 195 5.93 64.22 45.71
CA HIS A 195 5.66 65.40 44.87
C HIS A 195 4.27 66.02 45.03
N LYS A 196 3.32 65.37 45.74
CA LYS A 196 1.94 65.83 45.98
C LYS A 196 1.15 66.21 44.71
N ILE A 197 1.53 65.64 43.56
CA ILE A 197 0.81 65.77 42.28
C ILE A 197 0.10 64.46 41.93
N ASN A 198 -0.96 64.53 41.14
CA ASN A 198 -1.62 63.33 40.64
C ASN A 198 -0.74 62.70 39.53
N LYS A 199 -0.21 61.50 39.77
CA LYS A 199 0.70 60.79 38.84
C LYS A 199 0.27 59.33 38.70
N PHE A 200 0.53 58.74 37.53
CA PHE A 200 0.30 57.32 37.31
C PHE A 200 1.41 56.49 37.95
N HIS A 201 1.03 55.51 38.78
CA HIS A 201 1.96 54.55 39.39
C HIS A 201 1.73 53.17 38.79
N ALA A 202 2.76 52.64 38.12
CA ALA A 202 2.73 51.34 37.44
C ALA A 202 3.11 50.15 38.34
N GLY A 203 3.48 50.41 39.59
CA GLY A 203 3.81 49.39 40.59
C GLY A 203 2.73 49.28 41.67
N MET A 204 2.64 48.11 42.29
CA MET A 204 1.78 47.83 43.44
C MET A 204 2.68 47.51 44.64
N ASP A 205 2.47 48.23 45.74
CA ASP A 205 3.25 48.05 46.96
C ASP A 205 2.48 47.16 47.93
N PHE A 206 3.14 46.11 48.42
CA PHE A 206 2.59 45.15 49.38
C PHE A 206 3.22 45.38 50.76
N THR A 207 2.45 45.21 51.83
CA THR A 207 2.88 45.32 53.24
C THR A 207 2.08 44.34 54.07
#